data_AF-A0AAW1RJL5-F1
#
_entry.id   AF-A0AAW1RJL5-F1
#
_cell.length_a   1.000
_cell.length_b   1.000
_cell.length_c   1.000
_cell.angle_alpha   90.00
_cell.angle_beta   90.00
_cell.angle_gamma   90.00
#
_symmetry.space_group_name_H-M   'P 1'
#
loop_
_entity.id
_entity.type
_entity.pdbx_description
1 polymer ?
#
loop_
_entity_poly.entity_id
_entity_poly.type
_entity_poly.pdbx_seq_one_letter_code
_entity_poly.pdbx_strand_id
1 'polypeptide(L)'
;MNVYAERWQPRSSRYPFTFYRDWGIRAFIAVNFPIDDSLVAEGQHHNELFAYYPDFSEGRTKYPGDTRAALAPLLAHKALAGQYKWILYGDDDTIWFLSGVVELLQNLDPTMPYIVTDAAYWHHWSGPAHERFEVDGPPQCLPCNFNASRWEQMPGAMFTPPIGCPCQPQLLCAADQRHIIDPACEFPPHNDPVYSIDGGAGALVSHGLLEKLDAPKMMDCVLAEKGTAGDHLFSNCMWQAGFAMTAPVFDQMPATVHGTKRLFNPGVFDEEVHDGSRTDIITHLLWAIERDDEGCDEACRTHLTQLVSLHLRSRIMPNKASAGLLIKSISELHDAFLVSMGKADAARPLPATGTFKAAFKALQTGKLGRFWENMTPRKVTAYLRAPKAIGARRLL
;
A
#
# COMPACT_ATOMS: atom_id res chain seq x y z
N MET A 1 0.81 -12.22 0.92
CA MET A 1 0.19 -11.91 2.19
C MET A 1 -0.76 -10.81 1.79
N ASN A 2 -2.08 -10.98 1.93
CA ASN A 2 -3.07 -9.95 1.64
C ASN A 2 -4.25 -10.16 2.59
N VAL A 3 -4.74 -9.10 3.19
CA VAL A 3 -6.05 -9.09 3.84
C VAL A 3 -7.04 -8.60 2.77
N TYR A 4 -8.10 -9.35 2.46
CA TYR A 4 -9.17 -8.88 1.56
C TYR A 4 -10.48 -8.74 2.33
N ALA A 5 -11.42 -7.93 1.84
CA ALA A 5 -12.80 -7.97 2.29
C ALA A 5 -13.76 -7.73 1.11
N GLU A 6 -14.76 -8.61 0.99
CA GLU A 6 -16.13 -8.37 0.48
C GLU A 6 -16.62 -9.00 -0.86
N ARG A 7 -17.83 -9.58 -0.70
CA ARG A 7 -18.95 -9.86 -1.61
C ARG A 7 -18.67 -10.58 -2.93
N TRP A 8 -18.83 -11.90 -2.88
CA TRP A 8 -18.86 -12.80 -4.03
C TRP A 8 -20.29 -13.30 -4.29
N GLN A 9 -20.73 -13.27 -5.55
CA GLN A 9 -21.82 -14.11 -6.06
C GLN A 9 -21.24 -14.92 -7.24
N PRO A 10 -21.56 -16.23 -7.36
CA PRO A 10 -20.87 -17.09 -8.31
C PRO A 10 -21.34 -16.82 -9.73
N ARG A 11 -20.41 -16.53 -10.65
CA ARG A 11 -20.48 -17.06 -12.02
C ARG A 11 -19.18 -16.83 -12.82
N SER A 12 -18.58 -17.97 -13.15
CA SER A 12 -17.65 -18.23 -14.26
C SER A 12 -16.16 -17.90 -14.07
N SER A 13 -15.40 -18.98 -14.27
CA SER A 13 -13.96 -19.15 -14.34
C SER A 13 -13.19 -18.11 -15.16
N ARG A 14 -12.06 -17.68 -14.57
CA ARG A 14 -10.81 -17.10 -15.14
C ARG A 14 -10.48 -15.76 -14.49
N TYR A 15 -9.97 -15.82 -13.26
CA TYR A 15 -9.33 -14.66 -12.62
C TYR A 15 -7.80 -14.75 -12.73
N PRO A 16 -7.10 -13.60 -12.84
CA PRO A 16 -5.66 -13.54 -13.06
C PRO A 16 -4.81 -13.58 -11.77
N PHE A 17 -5.35 -13.98 -10.62
CA PHE A 17 -4.65 -13.86 -9.32
C PHE A 17 -3.68 -15.01 -8.99
N THR A 18 -3.31 -15.84 -9.97
CA THR A 18 -2.36 -16.96 -9.78
C THR A 18 -0.94 -16.53 -9.36
N PHE A 19 -0.59 -15.24 -9.48
CA PHE A 19 0.77 -14.73 -9.26
C PHE A 19 1.29 -14.84 -7.82
N TYR A 20 0.40 -14.82 -6.82
CA TYR A 20 0.81 -14.81 -5.41
C TYR A 20 1.12 -16.22 -4.86
N ARG A 21 0.60 -17.27 -5.50
CA ARG A 21 0.68 -18.64 -4.98
C ARG A 21 2.12 -19.16 -4.89
N ASP A 22 2.96 -18.83 -5.87
CA ASP A 22 4.37 -19.26 -5.90
C ASP A 22 5.21 -18.62 -4.79
N TRP A 23 4.72 -17.51 -4.21
CA TRP A 23 5.37 -16.80 -3.11
C TRP A 23 4.92 -17.31 -1.73
N GLY A 24 4.13 -18.39 -1.68
CA GLY A 24 3.61 -18.94 -0.41
C GLY A 24 2.64 -17.99 0.30
N ILE A 25 2.02 -17.07 -0.43
CA ILE A 25 1.16 -16.03 0.12
C ILE A 25 -0.20 -16.63 0.47
N ARG A 26 -0.58 -16.48 1.75
CA ARG A 26 -1.94 -16.70 2.24
C ARG A 26 -2.71 -15.39 2.31
N ALA A 27 -4.01 -15.47 2.05
CA ALA A 27 -4.92 -14.37 2.28
C ALA A 27 -5.88 -14.66 3.43
N PHE A 28 -6.22 -13.64 4.21
CA PHE A 28 -7.27 -13.71 5.22
C PHE A 28 -8.36 -12.70 4.89
N ILE A 29 -9.62 -13.14 4.92
CA ILE A 29 -10.75 -12.35 4.43
C ILE A 29 -11.84 -12.31 5.48
N ALA A 30 -12.04 -11.14 6.08
CA ALA A 30 -13.12 -10.93 7.03
C ALA A 30 -14.39 -10.49 6.28
N VAL A 31 -15.49 -11.22 6.47
CA VAL A 31 -16.77 -10.98 5.79
C VAL A 31 -17.94 -10.86 6.78
N ASN A 32 -19.00 -10.15 6.40
CA ASN A 32 -20.23 -9.99 7.21
C ASN A 32 -21.39 -10.89 6.76
N PHE A 33 -21.14 -11.87 5.88
CA PHE A 33 -22.14 -12.80 5.38
C PHE A 33 -21.80 -14.25 5.75
N PRO A 34 -22.79 -15.16 5.80
CA PRO A 34 -22.55 -16.56 6.13
C PRO A 34 -21.52 -17.19 5.20
N ILE A 35 -20.59 -17.95 5.78
CA ILE A 35 -19.59 -18.73 5.04
C ILE A 35 -20.17 -20.14 4.84
N ASP A 36 -20.23 -20.58 3.59
CA ASP A 36 -20.65 -21.93 3.22
C ASP A 36 -19.47 -22.78 2.73
N ASP A 37 -19.69 -24.09 2.59
CA ASP A 37 -18.65 -25.05 2.17
C ASP A 37 -18.09 -24.74 0.77
N SER A 38 -18.89 -24.10 -0.11
CA SER A 38 -18.43 -23.72 -1.45
C SER A 38 -17.39 -22.62 -1.38
N LEU A 39 -17.63 -21.59 -0.56
CA LEU A 39 -16.68 -20.50 -0.36
C LEU A 39 -15.40 -20.99 0.33
N VAL A 40 -15.52 -21.90 1.30
CA VAL A 40 -14.35 -22.53 1.95
C VAL A 40 -13.52 -23.31 0.93
N ALA A 41 -14.16 -24.11 0.08
CA ALA A 41 -13.47 -24.89 -0.95
C ALA A 41 -12.78 -23.99 -2.00
N GLU A 42 -13.44 -22.89 -2.42
CA GLU A 42 -12.85 -21.89 -3.31
C GLU A 42 -11.65 -21.20 -2.65
N GLY A 43 -11.79 -20.76 -1.40
CA GLY A 43 -10.69 -20.14 -0.65
C GLY A 43 -9.49 -21.07 -0.54
N GLN A 44 -9.70 -22.34 -0.17
CA GLN A 44 -8.62 -23.34 -0.12
C GLN A 44 -7.90 -23.52 -1.47
N HIS A 45 -8.64 -23.46 -2.58
CA HIS A 45 -8.05 -23.52 -3.93
C HIS A 45 -7.11 -22.34 -4.21
N HIS A 46 -7.42 -21.17 -3.64
CA HIS A 46 -6.69 -19.91 -3.83
C HIS A 46 -5.73 -19.56 -2.67
N ASN A 47 -5.59 -20.43 -1.67
CA ASN A 47 -4.82 -20.17 -0.44
C ASN A 47 -5.38 -18.98 0.38
N GLU A 48 -6.69 -18.85 0.39
CA GLU A 48 -7.46 -17.83 1.10
C GLU A 48 -8.24 -18.45 2.26
N LEU A 49 -8.33 -17.72 3.36
CA LEU A 49 -9.08 -18.08 4.56
C LEU A 49 -10.16 -17.05 4.81
N PHE A 50 -11.42 -17.49 4.81
CA PHE A 50 -12.56 -16.64 5.12
C PHE A 50 -12.94 -16.76 6.59
N ALA A 51 -13.28 -15.64 7.22
CA ALA A 51 -13.84 -15.61 8.56
C ALA A 51 -15.02 -14.64 8.64
N TYR A 52 -16.06 -15.05 9.35
CA TYR A 52 -17.20 -14.20 9.60
C TYR A 52 -16.89 -13.20 10.72
N TYR A 53 -17.23 -11.94 10.50
CA TYR A 53 -17.19 -10.88 11.49
C TYR A 53 -18.33 -9.87 11.21
N PRO A 54 -19.27 -9.69 12.14
CA PRO A 54 -20.44 -8.86 11.90
C PRO A 54 -20.06 -7.38 11.74
N ASP A 55 -20.89 -6.64 11.01
CA ASP A 55 -20.84 -5.17 11.07
C ASP A 55 -21.40 -4.70 12.42
N PHE A 56 -20.81 -3.63 12.95
CA PHE A 56 -21.28 -2.99 14.18
C PHE A 56 -22.03 -1.69 13.87
N SER A 57 -22.94 -1.32 14.78
CA SER A 57 -24.02 -0.35 14.62
C SER A 57 -23.69 0.97 13.90
N GLU A 58 -24.72 1.53 13.26
CA GLU A 58 -24.73 2.84 12.61
C GLU A 58 -24.25 3.97 13.56
N GLY A 59 -23.48 4.93 13.02
CA GLY A 59 -23.10 6.17 13.71
C GLY A 59 -21.71 6.20 14.37
N ARG A 60 -20.90 5.14 14.25
CA ARG A 60 -19.50 5.11 14.71
C ARG A 60 -18.53 5.62 13.65
N THR A 61 -18.71 5.13 12.44
CA THR A 61 -17.91 5.50 11.27
C THR A 61 -18.79 5.73 10.06
N LYS A 62 -18.16 6.06 8.93
CA LYS A 62 -18.85 6.27 7.67
C LYS A 62 -19.44 4.98 7.09
N TYR A 63 -18.76 3.84 7.26
CA TYR A 63 -19.19 2.56 6.69
C TYR A 63 -19.31 1.47 7.76
N PRO A 64 -20.38 0.64 7.75
CA PRO A 64 -20.57 -0.44 8.73
C PRO A 64 -19.38 -1.42 8.83
N GLY A 65 -18.71 -1.66 7.70
CA GLY A 65 -17.56 -2.56 7.60
C GLY A 65 -16.24 -2.03 8.17
N ASP A 66 -16.17 -0.76 8.59
CA ASP A 66 -14.92 -0.14 9.06
C ASP A 66 -14.38 -0.82 10.33
N THR A 67 -15.28 -1.23 11.25
CA THR A 67 -14.86 -1.98 12.44
C THR A 67 -14.23 -3.33 12.08
N ARG A 68 -14.76 -4.01 11.06
CA ARG A 68 -14.18 -5.24 10.53
C ARG A 68 -12.82 -4.99 9.89
N ALA A 69 -12.70 -3.93 9.10
CA ALA A 69 -11.43 -3.53 8.49
C ALA A 69 -10.37 -3.23 9.56
N ALA A 70 -10.74 -2.53 10.64
CA ALA A 70 -9.84 -2.21 11.75
C ALA A 70 -9.32 -3.46 12.49
N LEU A 71 -10.16 -4.48 12.63
CA LEU A 71 -9.84 -5.70 13.38
C LEU A 71 -9.23 -6.80 12.53
N ALA A 72 -9.23 -6.65 11.20
CA ALA A 72 -8.77 -7.67 10.28
C ALA A 72 -7.35 -8.20 10.58
N PRO A 73 -6.36 -7.39 10.98
CA PRO A 73 -5.03 -7.90 11.38
C PRO A 73 -5.09 -8.86 12.58
N LEU A 74 -5.89 -8.56 13.61
CA LEU A 74 -6.05 -9.44 14.78
C LEU A 74 -6.81 -10.73 14.45
N LEU A 75 -7.85 -10.62 13.63
CA LEU A 75 -8.61 -11.77 13.16
C LEU A 75 -7.71 -12.70 12.34
N ALA A 76 -6.88 -12.13 11.45
CA ALA A 76 -5.87 -12.87 10.69
C ALA A 76 -4.81 -13.51 11.60
N HIS A 77 -4.32 -12.78 12.61
CA HIS A 77 -3.35 -13.30 13.57
C HIS A 77 -3.86 -14.56 14.27
N LYS A 78 -5.09 -14.50 14.79
CA LYS A 78 -5.77 -15.62 15.44
C LYS A 78 -5.97 -16.79 14.47
N ALA A 79 -6.44 -16.50 13.26
CA ALA A 79 -6.78 -17.52 12.26
C ALA A 79 -5.54 -18.24 11.71
N LEU A 80 -4.40 -17.56 11.64
CA LEU A 80 -3.13 -18.12 11.17
C LEU A 80 -2.27 -18.70 12.30
N ALA A 81 -2.71 -18.62 13.56
CA ALA A 81 -2.00 -19.13 14.74
C ALA A 81 -0.51 -18.72 14.79
N GLY A 82 -0.22 -17.47 14.45
CA GLY A 82 1.16 -16.95 14.45
C GLY A 82 2.09 -17.53 13.37
N GLN A 83 1.59 -18.33 12.41
CA GLN A 83 2.42 -18.96 11.37
C GLN A 83 2.80 -17.99 10.22
N TYR A 84 3.30 -16.81 10.54
CA TYR A 84 3.71 -15.80 9.56
C TYR A 84 4.73 -14.86 10.19
N LYS A 85 5.39 -14.05 9.35
CA LYS A 85 6.33 -13.02 9.82
C LYS A 85 5.73 -11.60 9.77
N TRP A 86 4.92 -11.35 8.76
CA TRP A 86 4.30 -10.05 8.50
C TRP A 86 2.82 -10.23 8.16
N ILE A 87 2.05 -9.15 8.14
CA ILE A 87 0.74 -9.00 7.52
C ILE A 87 0.81 -7.79 6.60
N LEU A 88 0.35 -7.95 5.36
CA LEU A 88 0.11 -6.89 4.39
C LEU A 88 -1.36 -6.50 4.58
N TYR A 89 -1.56 -5.44 5.35
CA TYR A 89 -2.87 -4.89 5.66
C TYR A 89 -3.24 -3.86 4.59
N GLY A 90 -4.37 -4.04 3.90
CA GLY A 90 -4.85 -3.10 2.88
C GLY A 90 -6.30 -3.40 2.48
N ASP A 91 -6.83 -2.59 1.58
CA ASP A 91 -8.14 -2.77 0.97
C ASP A 91 -8.12 -3.88 -0.09
N ASP A 92 -9.31 -4.27 -0.57
CA ASP A 92 -9.47 -5.27 -1.63
C ASP A 92 -8.97 -4.80 -3.02
N ASP A 93 -8.64 -3.52 -3.12
CA ASP A 93 -8.09 -2.88 -4.32
C ASP A 93 -6.66 -2.32 -4.13
N THR A 94 -5.98 -2.69 -3.05
CA THR A 94 -4.55 -2.44 -2.86
C THR A 94 -3.72 -3.39 -3.73
N ILE A 95 -2.87 -2.83 -4.60
CA ILE A 95 -1.82 -3.60 -5.28
C ILE A 95 -0.59 -3.65 -4.37
N TRP A 96 0.02 -4.83 -4.24
CA TRP A 96 1.29 -5.01 -3.54
C TRP A 96 2.41 -5.37 -4.51
N PHE A 97 3.48 -4.59 -4.51
CA PHE A 97 4.68 -4.84 -5.31
C PHE A 97 5.65 -5.69 -4.49
N LEU A 98 5.53 -7.02 -4.61
CA LEU A 98 6.19 -7.97 -3.70
C LEU A 98 7.72 -7.87 -3.69
N SER A 99 8.35 -7.45 -4.78
CA SER A 99 9.79 -7.22 -4.82
C SER A 99 10.20 -6.12 -3.83
N GLY A 100 9.53 -4.97 -3.86
CA GLY A 100 9.76 -3.88 -2.92
C GLY A 100 9.38 -4.25 -1.49
N VAL A 101 8.29 -5.01 -1.29
CA VAL A 101 7.93 -5.57 0.02
C VAL A 101 9.06 -6.43 0.60
N VAL A 102 9.59 -7.38 -0.17
CA VAL A 102 10.66 -8.27 0.30
C VAL A 102 11.95 -7.49 0.55
N GLU A 103 12.31 -6.59 -0.36
CA GLU A 103 13.50 -5.74 -0.22
C GLU A 103 13.44 -4.85 1.02
N LEU A 104 12.25 -4.33 1.37
CA LEU A 104 12.04 -3.53 2.58
C LEU A 104 12.13 -4.40 3.84
N LEU A 105 11.46 -5.55 3.85
CA LEU A 105 11.31 -6.38 5.03
C LEU A 105 12.55 -7.21 5.37
N GLN A 106 13.47 -7.44 4.44
CA GLN A 106 14.65 -8.31 4.66
C GLN A 106 15.57 -7.83 5.79
N ASN A 107 15.57 -6.52 6.08
CA ASN A 107 16.42 -5.91 7.13
C ASN A 107 15.63 -5.59 8.42
N LEU A 108 14.34 -5.92 8.47
CA LEU A 108 13.49 -5.70 9.63
C LEU A 108 13.25 -7.00 10.39
N ASP A 109 13.43 -6.96 11.70
CA ASP A 109 13.11 -8.09 12.57
C ASP A 109 11.58 -8.22 12.73
N PRO A 110 10.95 -9.31 12.23
CA PRO A 110 9.50 -9.49 12.33
C PRO A 110 9.00 -9.72 13.77
N THR A 111 9.88 -9.98 14.73
CA THR A 111 9.52 -10.14 16.15
C THR A 111 9.42 -8.81 16.89
N MET A 112 9.87 -7.73 16.26
CA MET A 112 9.71 -6.37 16.77
C MET A 112 8.35 -5.80 16.39
N PRO A 113 7.73 -4.98 17.25
CA PRO A 113 6.37 -4.44 17.06
C PRO A 113 6.32 -3.26 16.08
N TYR A 114 6.37 -3.58 14.78
CA TYR A 114 6.29 -2.60 13.69
C TYR A 114 4.90 -2.50 13.06
N ILE A 115 4.55 -1.25 12.70
CA ILE A 115 3.51 -0.87 11.72
C ILE A 115 4.22 -0.03 10.66
N VAL A 116 4.59 -0.61 9.52
CA VAL A 116 5.40 0.06 8.50
C VAL A 116 4.51 0.63 7.39
N THR A 117 4.56 1.94 7.20
CA THR A 117 3.93 2.66 6.07
C THR A 117 4.46 4.10 6.04
N ASP A 118 4.49 4.76 4.88
CA ASP A 118 4.66 6.23 4.76
C ASP A 118 3.40 6.90 4.20
N ALA A 119 2.35 6.13 3.95
CA ALA A 119 1.04 6.61 3.59
C ALA A 119 0.18 6.72 4.85
N ALA A 120 0.45 7.75 5.65
CA ALA A 120 -0.45 8.12 6.73
C ALA A 120 -0.97 9.55 6.53
N TYR A 121 -2.26 9.70 6.75
CA TYR A 121 -2.89 10.97 7.02
C TYR A 121 -2.41 11.45 8.38
N TRP A 122 -1.86 12.66 8.37
CA TRP A 122 -1.66 13.50 9.52
C TRP A 122 -2.30 14.83 9.18
N HIS A 123 -3.00 15.47 10.11
CA HIS A 123 -3.47 16.84 9.92
C HIS A 123 -3.10 17.62 11.17
N HIS A 124 -3.03 18.94 11.09
CA HIS A 124 -2.96 19.87 12.21
C HIS A 124 -3.36 21.24 11.65
N TRP A 125 -4.66 21.55 11.60
CA TRP A 125 -5.04 22.92 11.24
C TRP A 125 -6.44 23.35 11.68
N SER A 126 -6.46 24.53 12.28
CA SER A 126 -7.52 25.55 12.30
C SER A 126 -7.60 26.40 11.00
N GLY A 127 -7.36 25.82 9.81
CA GLY A 127 -7.22 26.51 8.51
C GLY A 127 -8.15 25.93 7.45
N PRO A 128 -8.29 26.53 6.25
CA PRO A 128 -9.23 26.07 5.23
C PRO A 128 -8.85 24.69 4.67
N ALA A 129 -9.33 23.64 5.35
CA ALA A 129 -9.61 22.24 5.00
C ALA A 129 -8.72 21.41 4.04
N HIS A 130 -7.77 21.97 3.28
CA HIS A 130 -7.16 21.26 2.14
C HIS A 130 -5.69 21.59 1.83
N GLU A 131 -4.96 22.33 2.67
CA GLU A 131 -3.50 22.35 2.53
C GLU A 131 -2.94 21.03 3.09
N ARG A 132 -2.98 19.99 2.24
CA ARG A 132 -2.78 18.59 2.63
C ARG A 132 -1.32 18.27 2.93
N PHE A 133 -1.18 17.45 3.97
CA PHE A 133 0.01 17.07 4.72
C PHE A 133 0.86 16.01 4.00
N GLU A 134 1.09 16.21 2.70
CA GLU A 134 1.73 15.18 1.88
C GLU A 134 3.20 15.43 1.62
N VAL A 135 3.67 16.66 1.81
CA VAL A 135 5.01 17.10 1.41
C VAL A 135 6.10 16.73 2.43
N ASP A 136 5.76 16.50 3.70
CA ASP A 136 6.76 16.34 4.78
C ASP A 136 6.71 15.02 5.56
N GLY A 137 5.83 14.10 5.15
CA GLY A 137 5.62 12.82 5.81
C GLY A 137 4.95 12.93 7.20
N PRO A 138 4.17 11.91 7.60
CA PRO A 138 3.58 11.86 8.94
C PRO A 138 4.64 11.61 10.04
N PRO A 139 4.38 11.97 11.32
CA PRO A 139 5.26 11.62 12.43
C PRO A 139 5.45 10.10 12.55
N GLN A 140 6.69 9.64 12.45
CA GLN A 140 7.05 8.22 12.41
C GLN A 140 8.41 7.98 13.07
N CYS A 141 8.64 6.75 13.55
CA CYS A 141 9.97 6.36 14.01
C CYS A 141 10.77 5.68 12.90
N LEU A 142 12.09 5.79 12.97
CA LEU A 142 13.01 4.96 12.20
C LEU A 142 13.14 3.58 12.88
N PRO A 143 13.31 2.49 12.10
CA PRO A 143 13.56 1.17 12.66
C PRO A 143 14.95 1.09 13.32
N CYS A 144 15.15 0.13 14.22
CA CYS A 144 16.26 0.13 15.19
C CYS A 144 17.63 0.02 14.56
N ASN A 145 17.72 -0.76 13.49
CA ASN A 145 18.97 -1.01 12.80
C ASN A 145 19.23 0.03 11.70
N PHE A 146 18.36 1.04 11.58
CA PHE A 146 18.55 2.10 10.62
C PHE A 146 19.64 3.05 11.09
N ASN A 147 20.58 3.35 10.21
CA ASN A 147 21.57 4.36 10.47
C ASN A 147 20.93 5.76 10.30
N ALA A 148 20.51 6.37 11.42
CA ALA A 148 19.93 7.71 11.41
C ALA A 148 20.83 8.79 10.77
N SER A 149 22.16 8.57 10.67
CA SER A 149 23.03 9.51 9.94
C SER A 149 22.74 9.54 8.42
N ARG A 150 22.06 8.52 7.89
CA ARG A 150 21.59 8.47 6.49
C ARG A 150 20.26 9.17 6.29
N TRP A 151 19.54 9.43 7.38
CA TRP A 151 18.46 10.39 7.36
C TRP A 151 19.10 11.77 7.29
N GLU A 152 19.51 12.17 6.09
CA GLU A 152 19.80 13.58 5.85
C GLU A 152 18.50 14.31 6.15
N GLN A 153 18.56 15.25 7.10
CA GLN A 153 17.43 16.15 7.33
C GLN A 153 17.12 16.78 5.97
N MET A 154 16.00 16.41 5.38
CA MET A 154 15.57 17.10 4.16
C MET A 154 15.48 18.57 4.54
N PRO A 155 16.12 19.47 3.80
CA PRO A 155 15.97 20.89 4.06
C PRO A 155 14.47 21.24 4.04
N GLY A 156 13.92 21.55 5.22
CA GLY A 156 12.48 21.82 5.39
C GLY A 156 11.65 20.71 6.04
N ALA A 157 12.20 19.50 6.26
CA ALA A 157 11.48 18.40 6.92
C ALA A 157 10.87 18.85 8.25
N MET A 158 9.54 18.75 8.36
CA MET A 158 8.80 19.25 9.51
C MET A 158 9.00 18.41 10.78
N PHE A 159 9.49 17.18 10.64
CA PHE A 159 9.67 16.21 11.73
C PHE A 159 10.97 15.43 11.53
N THR A 160 11.82 15.38 12.56
CA THR A 160 13.00 14.50 12.56
C THR A 160 12.62 13.18 13.23
N PRO A 161 12.50 12.08 12.48
CA PRO A 161 12.01 10.83 13.03
C PRO A 161 13.03 10.23 14.01
N PRO A 162 12.65 9.95 15.27
CA PRO A 162 13.52 9.29 16.23
C PRO A 162 13.66 7.79 15.89
N ILE A 163 14.76 7.16 16.28
CA ILE A 163 14.86 5.69 16.26
C ILE A 163 14.01 5.12 17.40
N GLY A 164 13.09 4.19 17.10
CA GLY A 164 12.24 3.57 18.11
C GLY A 164 11.70 2.20 17.72
N CYS A 165 11.94 1.17 18.55
CA CYS A 165 11.32 -0.15 18.40
C CYS A 165 10.92 -0.74 19.76
N PRO A 166 9.61 -0.75 20.10
CA PRO A 166 8.51 -0.19 19.32
C PRO A 166 8.68 1.30 19.03
N CYS A 167 8.11 1.73 17.90
CA CYS A 167 7.77 3.13 17.77
C CYS A 167 6.63 3.41 18.75
N GLN A 168 6.86 4.31 19.71
CA GLN A 168 5.89 4.64 20.75
C GLN A 168 5.38 6.07 20.56
N PRO A 169 4.10 6.34 20.85
CA PRO A 169 3.55 7.69 20.92
C PRO A 169 4.45 8.69 21.66
N GLN A 170 4.93 8.31 22.86
CA GLN A 170 5.74 9.18 23.72
C GLN A 170 7.06 9.57 23.08
N LEU A 171 7.65 8.67 22.28
CA LEU A 171 8.87 8.95 21.55
C LEU A 171 8.63 9.96 20.44
N LEU A 172 7.51 9.84 19.71
CA LEU A 172 7.13 10.81 18.69
C LEU A 172 6.84 12.18 19.29
N CYS A 173 6.11 12.27 20.41
CA CYS A 173 5.87 13.55 21.08
C CYS A 173 7.16 14.21 21.54
N ALA A 174 8.10 13.43 22.12
CA ALA A 174 9.36 13.98 22.60
C ALA A 174 10.24 14.52 21.45
N ALA A 175 10.09 13.94 20.26
CA ALA A 175 10.76 14.41 19.05
C ALA A 175 10.02 15.56 18.34
N ASP A 176 8.77 15.83 18.72
CA ASP A 176 7.95 16.85 18.09
C ASP A 176 8.30 18.26 18.59
N GLN A 177 9.09 18.96 17.78
CA GLN A 177 9.54 20.32 18.06
C GLN A 177 8.51 21.38 17.68
N ARG A 178 7.46 21.01 16.96
CA ARG A 178 6.45 21.94 16.43
C ARG A 178 5.14 21.90 17.18
N HIS A 179 5.06 21.06 18.23
CA HIS A 179 3.86 20.88 19.05
C HIS A 179 2.64 20.50 18.20
N ILE A 180 2.87 19.65 17.20
CA ILE A 180 1.85 19.08 16.32
C ILE A 180 1.11 17.94 17.02
N ILE A 181 1.82 17.16 17.83
CA ILE A 181 1.26 16.15 18.73
C ILE A 181 0.88 16.85 20.04
N ASP A 182 -0.27 16.48 20.60
CA ASP A 182 -0.73 17.02 21.87
C ASP A 182 0.33 16.83 22.98
N PRO A 183 0.59 17.83 23.85
CA PRO A 183 1.59 17.71 24.92
C PRO A 183 1.35 16.56 25.90
N ALA A 184 0.11 16.07 26.04
CA ALA A 184 -0.21 14.88 26.84
C ALA A 184 0.07 13.57 26.09
N CYS A 185 0.55 13.64 24.84
CA CYS A 185 0.72 12.49 23.94
C CYS A 185 -0.56 11.72 23.68
N GLU A 186 -1.70 12.37 23.88
CA GLU A 186 -2.98 11.79 23.54
C GLU A 186 -3.14 11.74 22.02
N PHE A 187 -3.87 10.74 21.55
CA PHE A 187 -4.23 10.69 20.15
C PHE A 187 -5.00 11.98 19.84
N PRO A 188 -4.65 12.71 18.76
CA PRO A 188 -5.24 14.02 18.51
C PRO A 188 -6.78 13.94 18.54
N PRO A 189 -7.46 14.76 19.36
CA PRO A 189 -8.89 14.62 19.58
C PRO A 189 -9.66 14.86 18.28
N HIS A 190 -10.71 14.06 18.09
CA HIS A 190 -11.59 14.07 16.94
C HIS A 190 -12.15 15.48 16.69
N ASN A 191 -11.63 16.16 15.64
CA ASN A 191 -12.21 17.26 14.82
C ASN A 191 -11.09 18.05 14.09
N ASP A 192 -10.19 17.36 13.39
CA ASP A 192 -8.93 17.90 12.79
C ASP A 192 -7.84 18.20 13.81
N PRO A 193 -7.18 17.16 14.33
CA PRO A 193 -6.18 16.41 13.53
C PRO A 193 -6.36 14.87 13.52
N VAL A 194 -6.01 14.18 12.42
CA VAL A 194 -6.14 12.70 12.29
C VAL A 194 -4.77 12.08 12.09
N TYR A 195 -4.35 11.12 12.95
CA TYR A 195 -3.20 10.23 12.70
C TYR A 195 -3.69 8.87 12.25
N SER A 196 -3.74 8.63 10.95
CA SER A 196 -4.28 7.40 10.39
C SER A 196 -3.45 6.92 9.23
N ILE A 197 -3.14 5.64 9.16
CA ILE A 197 -2.70 5.04 7.90
C ILE A 197 -3.79 5.30 6.82
N ASP A 198 -3.40 5.40 5.55
CA ASP A 198 -4.33 5.29 4.43
C ASP A 198 -4.64 3.80 4.24
N GLY A 199 -5.83 3.38 4.65
CA GLY A 199 -6.24 1.97 4.62
C GLY A 199 -6.08 1.32 3.25
N GLY A 200 -6.37 2.04 2.17
CA GLY A 200 -6.23 1.49 0.82
C GLY A 200 -4.81 1.59 0.27
N ALA A 201 -3.95 2.46 0.83
CA ALA A 201 -2.50 2.37 0.62
C ALA A 201 -1.93 1.15 1.33
N GLY A 202 -2.46 0.85 2.50
CA GLY A 202 -2.06 -0.27 3.33
C GLY A 202 -0.86 0.01 4.23
N ALA A 203 -0.53 -1.00 5.02
CA ALA A 203 0.59 -1.03 5.94
C ALA A 203 1.14 -2.46 6.10
N LEU A 204 2.40 -2.59 6.49
CA LEU A 204 3.01 -3.86 6.87
C LEU A 204 2.99 -3.98 8.40
N VAL A 205 2.29 -4.99 8.91
CA VAL A 205 2.16 -5.24 10.34
C VAL A 205 2.99 -6.45 10.72
N SER A 206 3.92 -6.28 11.66
CA SER A 206 4.78 -7.36 12.13
C SER A 206 4.04 -8.42 12.95
N HIS A 207 4.53 -9.65 12.94
CA HIS A 207 4.10 -10.69 13.87
C HIS A 207 4.32 -10.25 15.33
N GLY A 208 5.48 -9.65 15.62
CA GLY A 208 5.85 -9.15 16.94
C GLY A 208 4.86 -8.13 17.51
N LEU A 209 4.27 -7.27 16.68
CA LEU A 209 3.23 -6.34 17.13
C LEU A 209 2.01 -7.11 17.61
N LEU A 210 1.51 -8.05 16.80
CA LEU A 210 0.26 -8.76 17.07
C LEU A 210 0.37 -9.69 18.28
N GLU A 211 1.56 -10.22 18.57
CA GLU A 211 1.86 -10.95 19.83
C GLU A 211 1.84 -10.06 21.08
N LYS A 212 2.12 -8.75 20.93
CA LYS A 212 2.12 -7.79 22.05
C LYS A 212 0.76 -7.20 22.34
N LEU A 213 -0.19 -7.30 21.40
CA LEU A 213 -1.50 -6.72 21.53
C LEU A 213 -2.42 -7.61 22.37
N ASP A 214 -3.11 -6.98 23.32
CA ASP A 214 -4.21 -7.59 24.07
C ASP A 214 -5.46 -7.55 23.19
N ALA A 215 -5.77 -8.66 22.51
CA ALA A 215 -6.85 -8.72 21.52
C ALA A 215 -8.23 -8.30 22.07
N PRO A 216 -8.65 -8.72 23.29
CA PRO A 216 -9.84 -8.17 23.94
C PRO A 216 -9.81 -6.64 24.09
N LYS A 217 -8.70 -6.05 24.56
CA LYS A 217 -8.62 -4.58 24.71
C LYS A 217 -8.67 -3.85 23.37
N MET A 218 -8.01 -4.39 22.34
CA MET A 218 -8.07 -3.81 21.00
C MET A 218 -9.49 -3.87 20.43
N MET A 219 -10.20 -4.98 20.65
CA MET A 219 -11.61 -5.12 20.31
C MET A 219 -12.46 -4.07 21.03
N ASP A 220 -12.31 -3.96 22.34
CA ASP A 220 -13.05 -3.00 23.15
C ASP A 220 -12.77 -1.56 22.71
N CYS A 221 -11.51 -1.24 22.37
CA CYS A 221 -11.15 0.06 21.80
C CYS A 221 -11.88 0.32 20.47
N VAL A 222 -11.76 -0.58 19.49
CA VAL A 222 -12.42 -0.40 18.17
C VAL A 222 -13.94 -0.26 18.32
N LEU A 223 -14.54 -0.98 19.28
CA LEU A 223 -15.97 -0.91 19.57
C LEU A 223 -16.37 0.25 20.47
N ALA A 224 -15.44 0.97 21.09
CA ALA A 224 -15.73 2.19 21.86
C ALA A 224 -15.54 3.45 21.00
N GLU A 225 -14.60 3.39 20.07
CA GLU A 225 -14.11 4.53 19.30
C GLU A 225 -15.08 5.01 18.21
N LYS A 226 -14.93 6.27 17.80
CA LYS A 226 -15.56 6.84 16.61
C LYS A 226 -14.48 7.22 15.61
N GLY A 227 -14.82 7.20 14.33
CA GLY A 227 -13.82 7.38 13.29
C GLY A 227 -14.37 7.79 11.94
N THR A 228 -13.48 8.24 11.06
CA THR A 228 -13.84 8.51 9.66
C THR A 228 -13.90 7.22 8.83
N ALA A 229 -13.07 6.23 9.16
CA ALA A 229 -12.95 4.95 8.47
C ALA A 229 -12.25 3.89 9.37
N GLY A 230 -12.12 2.65 8.89
CA GLY A 230 -11.56 1.53 9.66
C GLY A 230 -10.06 1.64 9.95
N ASP A 231 -9.30 2.17 9.01
CA ASP A 231 -7.88 2.54 9.18
C ASP A 231 -7.66 3.57 10.29
N HIS A 232 -8.59 4.52 10.43
CA HIS A 232 -8.58 5.49 11.53
C HIS A 232 -8.81 4.81 12.88
N LEU A 233 -9.83 3.93 12.98
CA LEU A 233 -10.07 3.15 14.20
C LEU A 233 -8.85 2.30 14.56
N PHE A 234 -8.25 1.63 13.58
CA PHE A 234 -7.05 0.83 13.78
C PHE A 234 -5.89 1.69 14.30
N SER A 235 -5.60 2.81 13.65
CA SER A 235 -4.47 3.68 14.00
C SER A 235 -4.62 4.29 15.39
N ASN A 236 -5.82 4.75 15.75
CA ASN A 236 -6.10 5.28 17.09
C ASN A 236 -5.96 4.19 18.16
N CYS A 237 -6.54 3.00 17.94
CA CYS A 237 -6.41 1.93 18.92
C CYS A 237 -4.98 1.36 19.02
N MET A 238 -4.18 1.39 17.96
CA MET A 238 -2.74 1.13 18.03
C MET A 238 -2.02 2.15 18.91
N TRP A 239 -2.34 3.45 18.73
CA TRP A 239 -1.78 4.53 19.54
C TRP A 239 -2.12 4.36 21.03
N GLN A 240 -3.39 4.09 21.34
CA GLN A 240 -3.83 3.80 22.71
C GLN A 240 -3.16 2.55 23.30
N ALA A 241 -2.84 1.56 22.46
CA ALA A 241 -2.07 0.39 22.85
C ALA A 241 -0.56 0.66 23.02
N GLY A 242 -0.09 1.90 22.77
CA GLY A 242 1.30 2.31 22.93
C GLY A 242 2.18 2.09 21.69
N PHE A 243 1.58 1.93 20.51
CA PHE A 243 2.29 1.70 19.25
C PHE A 243 1.97 2.79 18.22
N ALA A 244 3.01 3.28 17.55
CA ALA A 244 2.91 4.25 16.47
C ALA A 244 3.57 3.72 15.17
N MET A 245 3.49 4.50 14.09
CA MET A 245 3.94 4.06 12.78
C MET A 245 5.46 4.16 12.61
N THR A 246 6.02 3.21 11.89
CA THR A 246 7.43 3.10 11.54
C THR A 246 7.63 3.48 10.08
N ALA A 247 8.61 4.32 9.80
CA ALA A 247 8.93 4.75 8.46
C ALA A 247 9.47 3.57 7.62
N PRO A 248 9.03 3.42 6.36
CA PRO A 248 9.60 2.46 5.43
C PRO A 248 10.93 2.99 4.92
N VAL A 249 12.04 2.42 5.39
CA VAL A 249 13.37 2.85 5.01
C VAL A 249 14.14 1.73 4.31
N PHE A 250 14.74 2.06 3.18
CA PHE A 250 15.70 1.19 2.51
C PHE A 250 17.11 1.70 2.77
N ASP A 251 18.04 0.81 3.11
CA ASP A 251 19.44 1.20 3.34
C ASP A 251 20.11 1.81 2.10
N GLN A 252 19.63 1.47 0.90
CA GLN A 252 20.22 1.86 -0.38
C GLN A 252 19.51 3.04 -1.06
N MET A 253 18.44 3.57 -0.45
CA MET A 253 17.69 4.65 -1.06
C MET A 253 18.50 5.95 -0.95
N PRO A 254 18.69 6.70 -2.05
CA PRO A 254 19.38 7.97 -1.97
C PRO A 254 18.64 8.94 -1.06
N ALA A 255 19.37 9.78 -0.34
CA ALA A 255 18.79 10.83 0.51
C ALA A 255 17.79 11.73 -0.24
N THR A 256 18.00 11.93 -1.54
CA THR A 256 17.09 12.70 -2.42
C THR A 256 15.73 12.05 -2.63
N VAL A 257 15.60 10.74 -2.39
CA VAL A 257 14.35 9.99 -2.52
C VAL A 257 13.69 9.77 -1.14
N HIS A 258 14.50 9.69 -0.07
CA HIS A 258 14.02 9.57 1.30
C HIS A 258 13.20 10.79 1.70
N GLY A 259 11.88 10.66 1.84
CA GLY A 259 10.98 11.72 2.34
C GLY A 259 10.39 12.64 1.27
N THR A 260 10.86 12.57 0.02
CA THR A 260 10.20 13.23 -1.13
C THR A 260 9.26 12.29 -1.89
N LYS A 261 9.45 10.97 -1.75
CA LYS A 261 8.65 9.96 -2.46
C LYS A 261 8.08 8.94 -1.50
N ARG A 262 6.77 8.70 -1.62
CA ARG A 262 6.06 7.66 -0.88
C ARG A 262 6.27 6.29 -1.52
N LEU A 263 6.56 5.30 -0.70
CA LEU A 263 6.66 3.89 -1.07
C LEU A 263 5.29 3.21 -1.05
N PHE A 264 4.41 3.67 -0.17
CA PHE A 264 3.01 3.27 -0.09
C PHE A 264 2.15 4.32 -0.79
N ASN A 265 1.35 3.88 -1.75
CA ASN A 265 0.48 4.75 -2.54
C ASN A 265 1.21 5.96 -3.17
N PRO A 266 2.20 5.70 -4.04
CA PRO A 266 2.95 6.75 -4.74
C PRO A 266 2.05 7.60 -5.65
N GLY A 267 0.83 7.15 -5.99
CA GLY A 267 -0.06 7.81 -6.94
C GLY A 267 -0.69 9.14 -6.48
N VAL A 268 -0.24 9.70 -5.35
CA VAL A 268 -0.58 11.05 -4.89
C VAL A 268 0.62 11.97 -5.05
N PHE A 269 1.29 11.91 -6.20
CA PHE A 269 2.17 12.99 -6.63
C PHE A 269 1.29 14.15 -7.13
N ASP A 270 1.38 15.27 -6.42
CA ASP A 270 0.81 16.60 -6.69
C ASP A 270 -0.71 16.77 -6.79
N GLU A 271 -1.28 17.32 -5.71
CA GLU A 271 -2.64 17.90 -5.68
C GLU A 271 -2.76 19.22 -6.44
N GLU A 272 -1.67 19.80 -6.96
CA GLU A 272 -1.78 20.93 -7.88
C GLU A 272 -2.33 20.55 -9.27
N VAL A 273 -2.55 19.26 -9.56
CA VAL A 273 -3.29 18.83 -10.75
C VAL A 273 -4.58 18.10 -10.37
N HIS A 274 -5.60 18.92 -10.09
CA HIS A 274 -7.00 18.52 -9.84
C HIS A 274 -7.71 17.74 -11.00
N ASP A 275 -7.00 17.10 -11.94
CA ASP A 275 -7.60 16.44 -13.12
C ASP A 275 -6.87 15.17 -13.63
N GLY A 276 -5.78 14.65 -13.02
CA GLY A 276 -5.01 13.60 -13.74
C GLY A 276 -4.03 12.69 -13.03
N SER A 277 -3.80 12.75 -11.71
CA SER A 277 -2.63 12.12 -11.07
C SER A 277 -2.54 10.58 -11.08
N ARG A 278 -3.62 9.82 -11.29
CA ARG A 278 -3.54 8.34 -11.42
C ARG A 278 -2.76 7.89 -12.66
N THR A 279 -2.65 8.79 -13.62
CA THR A 279 -1.89 8.66 -14.86
C THR A 279 -0.40 8.49 -14.57
N ASP A 280 0.07 8.91 -13.40
CA ASP A 280 1.49 9.08 -13.14
C ASP A 280 2.25 7.76 -13.02
N ILE A 281 1.78 6.80 -12.21
CA ILE A 281 2.52 5.54 -12.04
C ILE A 281 2.61 4.71 -13.32
N ILE A 282 1.52 4.65 -14.10
CA ILE A 282 1.49 3.97 -15.39
C ILE A 282 2.43 4.66 -16.37
N THR A 283 2.42 6.00 -16.40
CA THR A 283 3.27 6.80 -17.29
C THR A 283 4.74 6.65 -16.91
N HIS A 284 5.08 6.74 -15.63
CA HIS A 284 6.43 6.49 -15.12
C HIS A 284 6.93 5.08 -15.45
N LEU A 285 6.09 4.05 -15.26
CA LEU A 285 6.44 2.68 -15.65
C LEU A 285 6.70 2.56 -17.15
N LEU A 286 5.88 3.19 -17.99
CA LEU A 286 6.06 3.21 -19.43
C LEU A 286 7.36 3.93 -19.84
N TRP A 287 7.62 5.13 -19.31
CA TRP A 287 8.86 5.87 -19.56
C TRP A 287 10.10 5.10 -19.11
N ALA A 288 10.03 4.46 -17.94
CA ALA A 288 11.12 3.64 -17.42
C ALA A 288 11.43 2.44 -18.34
N ILE A 289 10.39 1.76 -18.86
CA ILE A 289 10.53 0.64 -19.81
C ILE A 289 11.07 1.10 -21.16
N GLU A 290 10.63 2.28 -21.65
CA GLU A 290 11.06 2.83 -22.94
C GLU A 290 12.54 3.26 -22.96
N ARG A 291 13.20 3.29 -21.78
CA ARG A 291 14.58 3.79 -21.61
C ARG A 291 14.77 5.19 -22.18
N ASP A 292 13.73 5.99 -22.09
CA ASP A 292 13.82 7.40 -22.36
C ASP A 292 14.39 8.06 -21.08
N ASP A 293 15.70 8.31 -21.08
CA ASP A 293 16.39 8.97 -19.96
C ASP A 293 15.81 10.38 -19.70
N GLU A 294 15.07 10.94 -20.67
CA GLU A 294 14.36 12.22 -20.52
C GLU A 294 13.08 12.09 -19.66
N GLY A 295 12.49 10.89 -19.51
CA GLY A 295 11.20 10.69 -18.84
C GLY A 295 11.26 10.04 -17.45
N CYS A 296 12.27 9.23 -17.16
CA CYS A 296 12.42 8.58 -15.85
C CYS A 296 13.91 8.41 -15.51
N ASP A 297 14.41 9.36 -14.72
CA ASP A 297 15.78 9.40 -14.22
C ASP A 297 16.11 8.28 -13.21
N GLU A 298 17.32 8.27 -12.68
CA GLU A 298 17.77 7.26 -11.70
C GLU A 298 16.92 7.27 -10.42
N ALA A 299 16.48 8.45 -9.95
CA ALA A 299 15.65 8.58 -8.77
C ALA A 299 14.24 8.02 -9.02
N CYS A 300 13.65 8.27 -10.19
CA CYS A 300 12.40 7.66 -10.65
C CYS A 300 12.53 6.13 -10.72
N ARG A 301 13.58 5.61 -11.37
CA ARG A 301 13.80 4.15 -11.48
C ARG A 301 13.99 3.48 -10.12
N THR A 302 14.79 4.09 -9.25
CA THR A 302 15.02 3.60 -7.89
C THR A 302 13.70 3.50 -7.14
N HIS A 303 12.90 4.57 -7.17
CA HIS A 303 11.58 4.60 -6.54
C HIS A 303 10.63 3.55 -7.10
N LEU A 304 10.54 3.39 -8.43
CA LEU A 304 9.72 2.35 -9.06
C LEU A 304 10.14 0.93 -8.65
N THR A 305 11.44 0.69 -8.41
CA THR A 305 11.90 -0.63 -7.93
C THR A 305 11.55 -0.88 -6.46
N GLN A 306 11.35 0.18 -5.68
CA GLN A 306 11.15 0.16 -4.24
C GLN A 306 9.68 0.33 -3.82
N LEU A 307 8.76 0.48 -4.78
CA LEU A 307 7.33 0.55 -4.49
C LEU A 307 6.90 -0.61 -3.62
N VAL A 308 6.05 -0.31 -2.63
CA VAL A 308 5.50 -1.33 -1.73
C VAL A 308 4.05 -1.59 -2.06
N SER A 309 3.26 -0.54 -2.21
CA SER A 309 1.83 -0.68 -2.49
C SER A 309 1.23 0.48 -3.29
N LEU A 310 0.04 0.27 -3.86
CA LEU A 310 -0.74 1.30 -4.54
C LEU A 310 -2.23 1.13 -4.25
N HIS A 311 -2.88 2.22 -3.82
CA HIS A 311 -4.33 2.28 -3.63
C HIS A 311 -5.03 2.61 -4.95
N LEU A 312 -5.81 1.67 -5.51
CA LEU A 312 -6.50 1.92 -6.78
C LEU A 312 -7.80 2.70 -6.65
N ARG A 313 -8.41 2.75 -5.45
CA ARG A 313 -9.71 3.39 -5.23
C ARG A 313 -10.73 2.90 -6.25
N SER A 314 -10.85 1.57 -6.38
CA SER A 314 -11.67 0.83 -7.33
C SER A 314 -13.13 1.26 -7.33
N ARG A 315 -13.61 1.88 -6.23
CA ARG A 315 -14.95 2.49 -6.15
C ARG A 315 -15.26 3.50 -7.26
N ILE A 316 -14.25 4.10 -7.89
CA ILE A 316 -14.46 5.04 -9.00
C ILE A 316 -14.54 4.34 -10.37
N MET A 317 -14.22 3.04 -10.42
CA MET A 317 -14.26 2.24 -11.64
C MET A 317 -15.70 1.86 -11.94
N PRO A 318 -16.07 1.71 -13.23
CA PRO A 318 -17.44 1.40 -13.61
C PRO A 318 -17.93 0.03 -13.13
N ASN A 319 -17.01 -0.91 -12.90
CA ASN A 319 -17.30 -2.24 -12.36
C ASN A 319 -16.04 -2.95 -11.87
N LYS A 320 -16.22 -4.06 -11.14
CA LYS A 320 -15.14 -4.90 -10.60
C LYS A 320 -14.21 -5.46 -11.68
N ALA A 321 -14.73 -5.81 -12.85
CA ALA A 321 -13.91 -6.36 -13.93
C ALA A 321 -12.93 -5.31 -14.47
N SER A 322 -13.34 -4.05 -14.58
CA SER A 322 -12.46 -2.94 -14.94
C SER A 322 -11.36 -2.71 -13.89
N ALA A 323 -11.69 -2.78 -12.59
CA ALA A 323 -10.69 -2.71 -11.52
C ALA A 323 -9.68 -3.86 -11.62
N GLY A 324 -10.14 -5.10 -11.79
CA GLY A 324 -9.27 -6.27 -11.95
C GLY A 324 -8.36 -6.20 -13.18
N LEU A 325 -8.86 -5.67 -14.30
CA LEU A 325 -8.04 -5.42 -15.50
C LEU A 325 -6.95 -4.37 -15.23
N LEU A 326 -7.26 -3.32 -14.49
CA LEU A 326 -6.28 -2.30 -14.12
C LEU A 326 -5.21 -2.85 -13.18
N ILE A 327 -5.60 -3.58 -12.11
CA ILE A 327 -4.68 -4.27 -11.20
C ILE A 327 -3.70 -5.12 -11.99
N LYS A 328 -4.25 -5.97 -12.87
CA LYS A 328 -3.45 -6.86 -13.70
C LYS A 328 -2.47 -6.09 -14.57
N SER A 329 -2.92 -5.01 -15.20
CA SER A 329 -2.08 -4.23 -16.13
C SER A 329 -0.94 -3.49 -15.43
N ILE A 330 -1.19 -2.90 -14.26
CA ILE A 330 -0.14 -2.24 -13.47
C ILE A 330 0.88 -3.26 -12.97
N SER A 331 0.42 -4.42 -12.49
CA SER A 331 1.31 -5.50 -12.05
C SER A 331 2.19 -6.00 -13.19
N GLU A 332 1.59 -6.20 -14.37
CA GLU A 332 2.28 -6.62 -15.59
C GLU A 332 3.29 -5.56 -16.10
N LEU A 333 2.97 -4.26 -16.00
CA LEU A 333 3.92 -3.18 -16.32
C LEU A 333 5.10 -3.20 -15.36
N HIS A 334 4.85 -3.35 -14.05
CA HIS A 334 5.90 -3.36 -13.05
C HIS A 334 6.85 -4.54 -13.24
N ASP A 335 6.32 -5.74 -13.50
CA ASP A 335 7.13 -6.91 -13.85
C ASP A 335 8.00 -6.66 -15.09
N ALA A 336 7.43 -6.08 -16.16
CA ALA A 336 8.18 -5.74 -17.37
C ALA A 336 9.27 -4.70 -17.08
N PHE A 337 8.99 -3.71 -16.24
CA PHE A 337 9.96 -2.74 -15.77
C PHE A 337 11.12 -3.43 -15.03
N LEU A 338 10.85 -4.30 -14.06
CA LEU A 338 11.87 -5.04 -13.31
C LEU A 338 12.75 -5.91 -14.22
N VAL A 339 12.17 -6.58 -15.22
CA VAL A 339 12.93 -7.32 -16.23
C VAL A 339 13.84 -6.39 -17.04
N SER A 340 13.36 -5.21 -17.44
CA SER A 340 14.15 -4.24 -18.20
C SER A 340 15.34 -3.66 -17.41
N MET A 341 15.22 -3.68 -16.08
CA MET A 341 16.27 -3.33 -15.11
C MET A 341 17.21 -4.49 -14.76
N GLY A 342 16.96 -5.71 -15.27
CA GLY A 342 17.73 -6.90 -14.91
C GLY A 342 17.52 -7.36 -13.46
N LYS A 343 16.44 -6.91 -12.80
CA LYS A 343 16.07 -7.27 -11.42
C LYS A 343 15.14 -8.49 -11.35
N ALA A 344 14.67 -9.00 -12.48
CA ALA A 344 13.82 -10.19 -12.56
C ALA A 344 14.25 -11.11 -13.72
N ASP A 345 14.02 -12.42 -13.55
CA ASP A 345 14.35 -13.42 -14.56
C ASP A 345 13.56 -13.21 -15.85
N ALA A 346 14.26 -12.98 -16.96
CA ALA A 346 13.69 -12.80 -18.30
C ALA A 346 12.95 -14.05 -18.84
N ALA A 347 13.04 -15.19 -18.14
CA ALA A 347 12.34 -16.42 -18.50
C ALA A 347 10.83 -16.34 -18.24
N ARG A 348 10.35 -15.33 -17.49
CA ARG A 348 8.91 -15.08 -17.37
C ARG A 348 8.35 -14.56 -18.70
N PRO A 349 7.35 -15.23 -19.30
CA PRO A 349 6.73 -14.73 -20.52
C PRO A 349 6.09 -13.37 -20.23
N LEU A 350 6.55 -12.34 -20.95
CA LEU A 350 5.89 -11.04 -20.95
C LEU A 350 4.43 -11.22 -21.39
N PRO A 351 3.50 -10.45 -20.83
CA PRO A 351 2.08 -10.61 -21.08
C PRO A 351 1.75 -10.44 -22.57
N ALA A 352 0.74 -11.20 -23.01
CA ALA A 352 0.25 -11.11 -24.36
C ALA A 352 -0.27 -9.69 -24.64
N THR A 353 0.27 -9.10 -25.70
CA THR A 353 0.02 -7.74 -26.24
C THR A 353 -1.45 -7.28 -26.25
N GLY A 354 -2.42 -8.21 -26.30
CA GLY A 354 -3.85 -7.93 -26.28
C GLY A 354 -4.41 -7.50 -24.93
N THR A 355 -3.81 -7.93 -23.81
CA THR A 355 -4.30 -7.60 -22.46
C THR A 355 -4.09 -6.11 -22.14
N PHE A 356 -2.92 -5.58 -22.51
CA PHE A 356 -2.60 -4.16 -22.43
C PHE A 356 -3.55 -3.28 -23.22
N LYS A 357 -3.81 -3.63 -24.49
CA LYS A 357 -4.71 -2.84 -25.34
C LYS A 357 -6.13 -2.80 -24.81
N ALA A 358 -6.60 -3.89 -24.20
CA ALA A 358 -7.93 -3.94 -23.61
C ALA A 358 -8.04 -3.06 -22.36
N ALA A 359 -7.04 -3.11 -21.47
CA ALA A 359 -7.00 -2.26 -20.28
C ALA A 359 -6.84 -0.78 -20.63
N PHE A 360 -5.96 -0.48 -21.60
CA PHE A 360 -5.77 0.86 -22.14
C PHE A 360 -7.07 1.43 -22.75
N LYS A 361 -7.78 0.62 -23.54
CA LYS A 361 -9.08 1.00 -24.11
C LYS A 361 -10.15 1.22 -23.02
N ALA A 362 -10.16 0.40 -21.97
CA ALA A 362 -11.08 0.57 -20.83
C ALA A 362 -10.83 1.89 -20.09
N LEU A 363 -9.56 2.28 -19.89
CA LEU A 363 -9.17 3.56 -19.30
C LEU A 363 -9.60 4.75 -20.16
N GLN A 364 -9.42 4.67 -21.49
CA GLN A 364 -9.84 5.72 -22.43
C GLN A 364 -11.36 5.92 -22.47
N THR A 365 -12.16 4.87 -22.25
CA THR A 365 -13.63 4.97 -22.28
C THR A 365 -14.27 5.46 -20.97
N GLY A 366 -13.48 5.62 -19.89
CA GLY A 366 -13.94 6.23 -18.64
C GLY A 366 -13.93 7.77 -18.68
N LYS A 367 -14.42 8.43 -17.62
CA LYS A 367 -14.38 9.91 -17.47
C LYS A 367 -12.97 10.53 -17.54
N LEU A 368 -11.90 9.72 -17.63
CA LEU A 368 -10.50 10.10 -17.76
C LEU A 368 -10.04 10.35 -19.22
N GLY A 369 -10.94 10.22 -20.21
CA GLY A 369 -10.59 10.17 -21.64
C GLY A 369 -9.87 11.40 -22.23
N ARG A 370 -9.93 12.59 -21.62
CA ARG A 370 -9.43 13.82 -22.25
C ARG A 370 -7.90 13.96 -22.28
N PHE A 371 -7.17 13.27 -21.40
CA PHE A 371 -5.70 13.35 -21.38
C PHE A 371 -5.03 12.34 -22.34
N TRP A 372 -5.70 11.20 -22.61
CA TRP A 372 -5.09 10.05 -23.28
C TRP A 372 -5.25 10.00 -24.79
N GLU A 373 -5.96 10.96 -25.40
CA GLU A 373 -6.09 11.07 -26.86
C GLU A 373 -4.73 11.31 -27.56
N ASN A 374 -3.70 11.75 -26.81
CA ASN A 374 -2.35 12.02 -27.33
C ASN A 374 -1.35 10.84 -27.23
N MET A 375 -1.65 9.77 -26.49
CA MET A 375 -0.83 8.54 -26.51
C MET A 375 -1.31 7.61 -27.62
N THR A 376 -0.70 7.72 -28.80
CA THR A 376 -1.15 6.94 -29.95
C THR A 376 -0.94 5.42 -29.73
N PRO A 377 -1.93 4.57 -30.08
CA PRO A 377 -1.80 3.10 -30.07
C PRO A 377 -0.60 2.55 -30.87
N ARG A 378 0.03 3.37 -31.72
CA ARG A 378 1.23 3.02 -32.49
C ARG A 378 2.47 2.80 -31.61
N LYS A 379 2.69 3.56 -30.54
CA LYS A 379 3.88 3.39 -29.66
C LYS A 379 3.81 2.07 -28.88
N VAL A 380 2.67 1.80 -28.26
CA VAL A 380 2.40 0.53 -27.55
C VAL A 380 2.43 -0.68 -28.50
N THR A 381 1.89 -0.57 -29.72
CA THR A 381 1.88 -1.70 -30.68
C THR A 381 3.26 -1.97 -31.30
N ALA A 382 4.14 -0.98 -31.42
CA ALA A 382 5.48 -1.14 -31.98
C ALA A 382 6.40 -1.96 -31.07
N TYR A 383 6.29 -1.80 -29.75
CA TYR A 383 7.03 -2.58 -28.76
C TYR A 383 6.63 -4.06 -28.76
N LEU A 384 5.32 -4.29 -28.91
CA LEU A 384 4.68 -5.59 -28.80
C LEU A 384 4.85 -6.51 -30.01
N ARG A 385 5.54 -6.06 -31.08
CA ARG A 385 5.80 -6.84 -32.30
C ARG A 385 7.28 -7.17 -32.52
N ALA A 386 8.18 -6.74 -31.65
CA ALA A 386 9.62 -6.95 -31.85
C ALA A 386 10.17 -7.98 -30.85
N PRO A 387 10.34 -9.27 -31.23
CA PRO A 387 11.30 -10.12 -30.56
C PRO A 387 12.70 -9.67 -31.02
N LYS A 388 13.18 -8.53 -30.51
CA LYS A 388 14.60 -8.22 -30.64
C LYS A 388 15.31 -9.08 -29.60
N ALA A 389 16.07 -10.05 -30.09
CA ALA A 389 17.04 -10.81 -29.33
C ALA A 389 17.82 -9.86 -28.41
N ILE A 390 17.50 -9.89 -27.12
CA ILE A 390 18.28 -9.24 -26.07
C ILE A 390 19.64 -9.96 -26.08
N GLY A 391 20.68 -9.18 -26.29
CA GLY A 391 21.91 -9.62 -26.93
C GLY A 391 22.78 -10.54 -26.09
N ALA A 392 23.13 -11.69 -26.68
CA ALA A 392 24.34 -12.46 -26.37
C ALA A 392 25.62 -11.83 -26.99
N ARG A 393 25.72 -10.50 -27.06
CA ARG A 393 26.91 -9.81 -27.63
C ARG A 393 27.39 -8.71 -26.72
N ARG A 394 28.11 -9.11 -25.67
CA ARG A 394 29.28 -8.43 -25.08
C ARG A 394 29.78 -9.25 -23.88
N LEU A 395 30.35 -10.41 -24.19
CA LEU A 395 31.26 -11.17 -23.34
C LEU A 395 32.08 -12.07 -24.27
N LEU A 396 32.94 -11.43 -25.08
CA LEU A 396 34.18 -11.94 -25.66
C LEU A 396 35.08 -10.73 -25.92
#